data_AF-A0A847JWQ8-F1
#
_entry.id   AF-A0A847JWQ8-F1
#
_cell.length_a   1.000
_cell.length_b   1.000
_cell.length_c   1.000
_cell.angle_alpha   90.00
_cell.angle_beta   90.00
_cell.angle_gamma   90.00
#
_symmetry.space_group_name_H-M   'P 1'
#
loop_
_entity.id
_entity.type
_entity.pdbx_description
1 polymer ?
#
loop_
_entity_poly.entity_id
_entity_poly.type
_entity_poly.pdbx_seq_one_letter_code
_entity_poly.pdbx_strand_id
1 'polypeptide(L)'
;MTNRDRVIAAIEHRQPDRTPFEVGFTQPAYARYAEYVGDAAFAGKIDNCLATLSTAPADAWQEVRPRIWRDEWGVEWDKHVDPDIGVVCNRVVTSANVNTFPCPDPADPSRYERYEEALSASSDRYRVANIGFSLYERAWTLAGMEDVMAGMVLDKPFVHRLLDRILEVNLG
;
A
#
# COMPACT_ATOMS: atom_id res chain seq x y z
N MET A 1 -29.93 1.22 -2.30
CA MET A 1 -28.78 2.03 -1.82
C MET A 1 -27.64 1.85 -2.82
N THR A 2 -26.80 2.87 -3.07
CA THR A 2 -25.54 2.67 -3.82
C THR A 2 -24.54 1.91 -2.96
N ASN A 3 -23.45 1.39 -3.55
CA ASN A 3 -22.38 0.78 -2.77
C ASN A 3 -21.73 1.79 -1.81
N ARG A 4 -21.59 3.04 -2.24
CA ARG A 4 -21.19 4.16 -1.39
C ARG A 4 -22.10 4.34 -0.18
N ASP A 5 -23.41 4.38 -0.38
CA ASP A 5 -24.38 4.55 0.70
C ASP A 5 -24.33 3.39 1.71
N ARG A 6 -24.10 2.16 1.23
CA ARG A 6 -23.96 0.98 2.11
C ARG A 6 -22.76 1.08 3.01
N VAL A 7 -21.61 1.48 2.46
CA VAL A 7 -20.38 1.66 3.26
C VAL A 7 -20.58 2.79 4.28
N ILE A 8 -21.16 3.92 3.87
CA ILE A 8 -21.46 5.04 4.78
C ILE A 8 -22.40 4.60 5.91
N ALA A 9 -23.48 3.88 5.59
CA ALA A 9 -24.38 3.36 6.62
C ALA A 9 -23.65 2.45 7.61
N ALA A 10 -22.80 1.53 7.12
CA ALA A 10 -22.06 0.61 7.95
C ALA A 10 -21.03 1.29 8.88
N ILE A 11 -20.24 2.25 8.37
CA ILE A 11 -19.25 2.99 9.20
C ILE A 11 -19.93 3.91 10.23
N GLU A 12 -21.14 4.37 9.93
CA GLU A 12 -21.96 5.15 10.87
C GLU A 12 -22.82 4.26 11.79
N HIS A 13 -22.52 2.96 11.85
CA HIS A 13 -23.21 1.97 12.70
C HIS A 13 -24.73 1.88 12.46
N ARG A 14 -25.18 2.12 11.22
CA ARG A 14 -26.56 1.90 10.76
C ARG A 14 -26.65 0.64 9.90
N GLN A 15 -27.83 0.02 9.87
CA GLN A 15 -28.07 -1.18 9.06
C GLN A 15 -28.29 -0.83 7.57
N PRO A 16 -27.41 -1.27 6.65
CA PRO A 16 -27.66 -1.18 5.20
C PRO A 16 -28.62 -2.28 4.71
N ASP A 17 -29.07 -2.15 3.46
CA ASP A 17 -29.89 -3.14 2.76
C ASP A 17 -29.17 -4.50 2.55
N ARG A 18 -27.83 -4.50 2.52
CA ARG A 18 -26.96 -5.69 2.64
C ARG A 18 -25.58 -5.30 3.17
N THR A 19 -24.84 -6.26 3.70
CA THR A 19 -23.44 -6.08 4.13
C THR A 19 -22.57 -5.59 2.96
N PRO A 20 -21.91 -4.41 3.05
CA PRO A 20 -20.92 -4.00 2.05
C PRO A 20 -19.69 -4.91 2.12
N PHE A 21 -19.07 -5.20 0.99
CA PHE A 21 -17.89 -6.05 0.92
C PHE A 21 -16.88 -5.55 -0.12
N GLU A 22 -15.63 -5.97 0.06
CA GLU A 22 -14.53 -5.79 -0.87
C GLU A 22 -13.74 -7.09 -0.94
N VAL A 23 -13.44 -7.58 -2.13
CA VAL A 23 -12.60 -8.75 -2.34
C VAL A 23 -11.46 -8.40 -3.28
N GLY A 24 -10.24 -8.58 -2.80
CA GLY A 24 -9.01 -8.57 -3.60
C GLY A 24 -8.39 -9.96 -3.66
N PHE A 25 -7.46 -10.16 -4.60
CA PHE A 25 -6.80 -11.45 -4.83
C PHE A 25 -5.29 -11.24 -4.88
N THR A 26 -4.55 -12.20 -4.32
CA THR A 26 -3.14 -12.39 -4.68
C THR A 26 -3.05 -12.87 -6.12
N GLN A 27 -1.93 -12.62 -6.80
CA GLN A 27 -1.71 -13.04 -8.19
C GLN A 27 -2.00 -14.54 -8.39
N PRO A 28 -1.52 -15.47 -7.52
CA PRO A 28 -1.84 -16.88 -7.66
C PRO A 28 -3.33 -17.20 -7.43
N ALA A 29 -3.99 -16.53 -6.48
CA ALA A 29 -5.41 -16.74 -6.22
C ALA A 29 -6.28 -16.23 -7.37
N TYR A 30 -5.93 -15.07 -7.94
CA TYR A 30 -6.58 -14.51 -9.12
C TYR A 30 -6.49 -15.49 -10.29
N ALA A 31 -5.28 -15.96 -10.62
CA ALA A 31 -5.05 -16.87 -11.74
C ALA A 31 -5.87 -18.16 -11.61
N ARG A 32 -5.86 -18.78 -10.42
CA ARG A 32 -6.63 -19.99 -10.14
C ARG A 32 -8.14 -19.77 -10.25
N TYR A 33 -8.63 -18.64 -9.76
CA TYR A 33 -10.07 -18.37 -9.81
C TYR A 33 -10.52 -18.04 -11.23
N ALA A 34 -9.75 -17.24 -11.98
CA ALA A 34 -10.00 -16.95 -13.39
C ALA A 34 -10.08 -18.22 -14.24
N GLU A 35 -9.17 -19.18 -14.00
CA GLU A 35 -9.20 -20.50 -14.66
C GLU A 35 -10.46 -21.28 -14.27
N TYR A 36 -10.79 -21.33 -12.97
CA TYR A 36 -11.96 -22.04 -12.48
C TYR A 36 -13.28 -21.54 -13.07
N VAL A 37 -13.45 -20.22 -13.19
CA VAL A 37 -14.68 -19.62 -13.76
C VAL A 37 -14.63 -19.47 -15.29
N GLY A 38 -13.48 -19.73 -15.93
CA GLY A 38 -13.28 -19.55 -17.37
C GLY A 38 -13.37 -18.10 -17.84
N ASP A 39 -13.02 -17.13 -16.98
CA ASP A 39 -13.15 -15.70 -17.26
C ASP A 39 -12.00 -14.91 -16.62
N ALA A 40 -11.07 -14.43 -17.45
CA ALA A 40 -9.95 -13.61 -16.98
C ALA A 40 -10.35 -12.21 -16.50
N ALA A 41 -11.56 -11.75 -16.82
CA ALA A 41 -12.08 -10.43 -16.43
C ALA A 41 -13.09 -10.52 -15.26
N PHE A 42 -13.18 -11.66 -14.58
CA PHE A 42 -14.18 -11.91 -13.54
C PHE A 42 -14.18 -10.84 -12.43
N ALA A 43 -13.01 -10.31 -12.07
CA ALA A 43 -12.87 -9.35 -10.98
C ALA A 43 -13.65 -8.05 -11.24
N GLY A 44 -13.75 -7.62 -12.50
CA GLY A 44 -14.57 -6.45 -12.86
C GLY A 44 -16.08 -6.66 -12.71
N LYS A 45 -16.51 -7.93 -12.57
CA LYS A 45 -17.91 -8.32 -12.35
C LYS A 45 -18.25 -8.50 -10.87
N ILE A 46 -17.24 -8.49 -10.00
CA ILE A 46 -17.45 -8.51 -8.56
C ILE A 46 -18.01 -7.14 -8.16
N ASP A 47 -19.13 -7.17 -7.46
CA ASP A 47 -19.84 -5.99 -6.97
C ASP A 47 -19.17 -5.40 -5.71
N ASN A 48 -17.85 -5.17 -5.84
CA ASN A 48 -16.99 -4.57 -4.84
C ASN A 48 -17.47 -3.17 -4.50
N CYS A 49 -17.55 -2.88 -3.20
CA CYS A 49 -18.11 -1.63 -2.72
C CYS A 49 -17.09 -0.48 -2.69
N LEU A 50 -15.79 -0.78 -2.79
CA LEU A 50 -14.74 0.21 -2.68
C LEU A 50 -14.15 0.58 -4.05
N ALA A 51 -13.74 1.83 -4.15
CA ALA A 51 -12.87 2.35 -5.20
C ALA A 51 -11.57 2.80 -4.53
N THR A 52 -10.55 1.95 -4.61
CA THR A 52 -9.24 2.22 -4.00
C THR A 52 -8.40 3.10 -4.92
N LEU A 53 -7.88 4.19 -4.37
CA LEU A 53 -7.00 5.14 -5.04
C LEU A 53 -5.59 4.97 -4.46
N SER A 54 -4.60 4.82 -5.33
CA SER A 54 -3.19 4.79 -4.95
C SER A 54 -2.72 6.19 -4.56
N THR A 55 -1.80 6.34 -3.62
CA THR A 55 -1.06 7.60 -3.36
C THR A 55 0.40 7.52 -3.84
N ALA A 56 0.75 6.49 -4.60
CA ALA A 56 2.07 6.30 -5.18
C ALA A 56 2.14 6.88 -6.61
N PRO A 57 3.25 7.54 -7.00
CA PRO A 57 3.51 7.95 -8.38
C PRO A 57 3.49 6.76 -9.34
N ALA A 58 3.33 7.05 -10.64
CA ALA A 58 3.28 6.01 -11.66
C ALA A 58 4.57 5.17 -11.76
N ASP A 59 5.72 5.77 -11.45
CA ASP A 59 7.06 5.17 -11.49
C ASP A 59 7.59 4.78 -10.10
N ALA A 60 6.72 4.75 -9.09
CA ALA A 60 7.07 4.41 -7.70
C ALA A 60 7.66 3.01 -7.52
N TRP A 61 7.55 2.14 -8.53
CA TRP A 61 8.07 0.78 -8.53
C TRP A 61 8.83 0.50 -9.82
N GLN A 62 10.09 0.07 -9.70
CA GLN A 62 10.96 -0.19 -10.85
C GLN A 62 11.64 -1.54 -10.71
N GLU A 63 11.54 -2.40 -11.73
CA GLU A 63 12.31 -3.64 -11.76
C GLU A 63 13.78 -3.34 -12.04
N VAL A 64 14.64 -3.44 -11.02
CA VAL A 64 16.07 -3.10 -11.10
C VAL A 64 16.93 -4.29 -11.48
N ARG A 65 16.44 -5.51 -11.21
CA ARG A 65 17.00 -6.80 -11.59
C ARG A 65 15.84 -7.78 -11.79
N PRO A 66 16.01 -8.91 -12.49
CA PRO A 66 14.93 -9.88 -12.68
C PRO A 66 14.27 -10.26 -11.35
N ARG A 67 12.96 -10.03 -11.24
CA ARG A 67 12.13 -10.27 -10.04
C ARG A 67 12.52 -9.44 -8.81
N ILE A 68 13.42 -8.47 -8.93
CA ILE A 68 13.79 -7.56 -7.85
C ILE A 68 13.30 -6.16 -8.19
N TRP A 69 12.36 -5.68 -7.39
CA TRP A 69 11.68 -4.41 -7.58
C TRP A 69 12.12 -3.41 -6.54
N ARG A 70 12.46 -2.19 -6.95
CA ARG A 70 12.77 -1.08 -6.05
C ARG A 70 11.57 -0.17 -5.92
N ASP A 71 11.19 0.17 -4.69
CA ASP A 71 10.13 1.16 -4.42
C ASP A 71 10.69 2.60 -4.38
N GLU A 72 9.80 3.59 -4.27
CA GLU A 72 10.15 5.02 -4.19
C GLU A 72 11.01 5.38 -2.96
N TRP A 73 11.00 4.54 -1.93
CA TRP A 73 11.84 4.69 -0.75
C TRP A 73 13.23 4.04 -0.95
N GLY A 74 13.51 3.47 -2.12
CA GLY A 74 14.76 2.78 -2.43
C GLY A 74 14.87 1.37 -1.85
N VAL A 75 13.80 0.85 -1.24
CA VAL A 75 13.76 -0.53 -0.73
C VAL A 75 13.65 -1.49 -1.91
N GLU A 76 14.47 -2.53 -1.90
CA GLU A 76 14.47 -3.58 -2.91
C GLU A 76 13.74 -4.82 -2.40
N TRP A 77 12.86 -5.35 -3.25
CA TRP A 77 11.89 -6.40 -2.94
C TRP A 77 12.11 -7.59 -3.87
N ASP A 78 12.54 -8.71 -3.31
CA ASP A 78 12.68 -9.98 -4.00
C ASP A 78 11.34 -10.68 -4.14
N LYS A 79 10.83 -10.76 -5.37
CA LYS A 79 9.54 -11.36 -5.70
C LYS A 79 9.66 -12.81 -6.19
N HIS A 80 10.78 -13.50 -6.02
CA HIS A 80 10.89 -14.91 -6.47
C HIS A 80 9.93 -15.84 -5.71
N VAL A 81 9.77 -15.64 -4.40
CA VAL A 81 8.93 -16.48 -3.53
C VAL A 81 7.50 -15.93 -3.42
N ASP A 82 7.37 -14.63 -3.14
CA ASP A 82 6.09 -13.94 -3.07
C ASP A 82 6.00 -12.92 -4.22
N PRO A 83 5.22 -13.21 -5.28
CA PRO A 83 5.06 -12.30 -6.41
C PRO A 83 4.25 -11.04 -6.09
N ASP A 84 3.44 -11.06 -5.03
CA ASP A 84 2.52 -9.99 -4.68
C ASP A 84 3.26 -8.88 -3.94
N ILE A 85 3.84 -9.21 -2.79
CA ILE A 85 4.55 -8.25 -1.94
C ILE A 85 6.06 -8.31 -2.18
N GLY A 86 6.64 -9.50 -2.08
CA GLY A 86 8.08 -9.73 -2.14
C GLY A 86 8.76 -9.67 -0.76
N VAL A 87 10.03 -10.05 -0.73
CA VAL A 87 10.87 -10.08 0.48
C VAL A 87 11.91 -8.98 0.40
N VAL A 88 11.98 -8.11 1.39
CA VAL A 88 12.99 -7.04 1.44
C VAL A 88 14.40 -7.64 1.40
N CYS A 89 15.23 -7.18 0.46
CA CYS A 89 16.57 -7.74 0.22
C CYS A 89 17.71 -6.72 0.31
N ASN A 90 17.44 -5.50 0.77
CA ASN A 90 18.44 -4.50 1.13
C ASN A 90 18.08 -3.79 2.45
N ARG A 91 19.00 -2.94 2.93
CA ARG A 91 18.77 -2.04 4.07
C ARG A 91 19.21 -0.65 3.65
N VAL A 92 18.31 0.33 3.77
CA VAL A 92 18.52 1.70 3.27
C VAL A 92 18.63 2.73 4.38
N VAL A 93 18.12 2.42 5.58
CA VAL A 93 18.23 3.27 6.77
C VAL A 93 18.99 2.57 7.89
N THR A 94 19.82 3.34 8.59
CA THR A 94 20.59 2.97 9.78
C THR A 94 20.59 4.14 10.75
N SER A 95 21.07 3.93 11.98
CA SER A 95 21.27 5.03 12.96
C SER A 95 22.19 6.14 12.44
N ALA A 96 23.11 5.82 11.53
CA ALA A 96 24.04 6.79 10.95
C ALA A 96 23.40 7.76 9.95
N ASN A 97 22.32 7.35 9.26
CA ASN A 97 21.73 8.14 8.17
C ASN A 97 20.24 8.51 8.37
N VAL A 98 19.59 8.03 9.44
CA VAL A 98 18.14 8.26 9.68
C VAL A 98 17.72 9.72 9.59
N ASN A 99 18.58 10.66 9.98
CA ASN A 99 18.29 12.10 9.96
C ASN A 99 18.42 12.73 8.58
N THR A 100 19.17 12.12 7.66
CA THR A 100 19.48 12.67 6.34
C THR A 100 18.93 11.80 5.21
N PHE A 101 18.21 10.73 5.54
CA PHE A 101 17.64 9.83 4.56
C PHE A 101 16.60 10.57 3.70
N PRO A 102 16.75 10.53 2.36
CA PRO A 102 15.84 11.21 1.44
C PRO A 102 14.51 10.47 1.39
N CYS A 103 13.52 10.97 2.11
CA CYS A 103 12.16 10.42 2.07
C CYS A 103 11.42 10.93 0.83
N PRO A 104 10.46 10.16 0.28
CA PRO A 104 9.63 10.64 -0.82
C PRO A 104 8.82 11.88 -0.43
N ASP A 105 8.57 12.76 -1.41
CA ASP A 105 7.73 13.94 -1.23
C ASP A 105 6.24 13.55 -1.24
N PRO A 106 5.51 13.64 -0.12
CA PRO A 106 4.08 13.30 -0.08
C PRO A 106 3.19 14.32 -0.81
N ALA A 107 3.71 15.53 -1.07
CA ALA A 107 2.99 16.61 -1.75
C ALA A 107 3.19 16.62 -3.27
N ASP A 108 3.96 15.66 -3.82
CA ASP A 108 4.14 15.53 -5.27
C ASP A 108 2.78 15.38 -5.97
N PRO A 109 2.39 16.33 -6.85
CA PRO A 109 1.11 16.29 -7.54
C PRO A 109 0.95 15.07 -8.46
N SER A 110 2.05 14.46 -8.92
CA SER A 110 2.04 13.28 -9.80
C SER A 110 1.31 12.09 -9.16
N ARG A 111 1.29 12.02 -7.82
CA ARG A 111 0.56 11.01 -7.03
C ARG A 111 -0.95 11.02 -7.28
N TYR A 112 -1.50 12.16 -7.68
CA TYR A 112 -2.94 12.40 -7.78
C TYR A 112 -3.44 12.59 -9.22
N GLU A 113 -2.56 12.56 -10.22
CA GLU A 113 -2.90 12.83 -11.64
C GLU A 113 -4.03 11.93 -12.18
N ARG A 114 -4.14 10.70 -11.65
CA ARG A 114 -5.11 9.69 -12.11
C ARG A 114 -6.43 9.72 -11.33
N TYR A 115 -6.57 10.61 -10.34
CA TYR A 115 -7.74 10.60 -9.46
C TYR A 115 -9.01 10.98 -10.21
N GLU A 116 -8.97 12.01 -11.06
CA GLU A 116 -10.16 12.44 -11.79
C GLU A 116 -10.76 11.32 -12.66
N GLU A 117 -9.91 10.58 -13.37
CA GLU A 117 -10.27 9.39 -14.16
C GLU A 117 -10.89 8.31 -13.27
N ALA A 118 -10.21 7.94 -12.18
CA ALA A 118 -10.66 6.88 -11.27
C ALA A 118 -11.97 7.23 -10.55
N LEU A 119 -12.14 8.48 -10.14
CA LEU A 119 -13.33 8.99 -9.43
C LEU A 119 -14.57 9.02 -10.33
N SER A 120 -14.37 9.30 -11.63
CA SER A 120 -15.43 9.32 -12.64
C SER A 120 -15.92 7.91 -12.97
N ALA A 121 -15.00 6.94 -13.04
CA ALA A 121 -15.31 5.54 -13.34
C ALA A 121 -16.04 4.77 -12.21
N SER A 122 -16.10 5.34 -10.99
CA SER A 122 -16.54 4.63 -9.77
C SER A 122 -17.50 5.45 -8.89
N SER A 123 -18.35 6.26 -9.53
CA SER A 123 -19.23 7.23 -8.84
C SER A 123 -20.19 6.62 -7.80
N ASP A 124 -20.53 5.35 -7.92
CA ASP A 124 -21.44 4.61 -7.02
C ASP A 124 -20.72 3.85 -5.90
N ARG A 125 -19.38 3.84 -5.88
CA ARG A 125 -18.54 3.15 -4.89
C ARG A 125 -18.00 4.09 -3.81
N TYR A 126 -17.69 3.53 -2.65
CA TYR A 126 -17.03 4.26 -1.58
C TYR A 126 -15.54 4.42 -1.88
N ARG A 127 -15.02 5.63 -1.79
CA ARG A 127 -13.64 5.95 -2.21
C ARG A 127 -12.69 5.79 -1.03
N VAL A 128 -11.56 5.12 -1.26
CA VAL A 128 -10.51 4.91 -0.26
C VAL A 128 -9.17 5.30 -0.86
N ALA A 129 -8.56 6.37 -0.35
CA ALA A 129 -7.15 6.66 -0.65
C ALA A 129 -6.27 5.79 0.25
N ASN A 130 -5.43 4.97 -0.35
CA ASN A 130 -4.59 4.01 0.37
C ASN A 130 -3.19 4.60 0.58
N ILE A 131 -2.72 4.57 1.83
CA ILE A 131 -1.32 4.79 2.19
C ILE A 131 -0.66 3.43 2.39
N GLY A 132 0.30 3.10 1.51
CA GLY A 132 0.98 1.82 1.51
C GLY A 132 2.15 1.76 2.50
N PHE A 133 2.08 0.83 3.45
CA PHE A 133 3.02 0.63 4.56
C PHE A 133 3.22 1.90 5.41
N SER A 134 2.84 1.83 6.69
CA SER A 134 2.98 2.97 7.61
C SER A 134 3.76 2.55 8.84
N LEU A 135 4.32 3.54 9.56
CA LEU A 135 5.00 3.40 10.84
C LEU A 135 5.84 2.12 10.96
N TYR A 136 5.34 1.10 11.65
CA TYR A 136 6.08 -0.12 11.92
C TYR A 136 6.44 -0.87 10.65
N GLU A 137 5.48 -1.07 9.74
CA GLU A 137 5.71 -1.80 8.51
C GLU A 137 6.73 -1.09 7.64
N ARG A 138 6.60 0.23 7.50
CA ARG A 138 7.57 1.02 6.75
C ARG A 138 8.94 0.99 7.43
N ALA A 139 9.00 1.08 8.75
CA ALA A 139 10.26 1.08 9.50
C ALA A 139 11.09 -0.18 9.25
N TRP A 140 10.48 -1.38 9.36
CA TRP A 140 11.25 -2.61 9.17
C TRP A 140 11.65 -2.82 7.70
N THR A 141 10.90 -2.28 6.73
CA THR A 141 11.32 -2.33 5.31
C THR A 141 12.53 -1.45 5.02
N LEU A 142 12.69 -0.35 5.77
CA LEU A 142 13.80 0.59 5.59
C LEU A 142 15.07 0.15 6.35
N ALA A 143 14.90 -0.25 7.61
CA ALA A 143 16.00 -0.49 8.55
C ALA A 143 16.23 -1.97 8.87
N GLY A 144 15.33 -2.87 8.48
CA GLY A 144 15.39 -4.29 8.84
C GLY A 144 14.62 -4.61 10.13
N MET A 145 13.95 -5.75 10.15
CA MET A 145 13.11 -6.20 11.28
C MET A 145 13.91 -6.34 12.58
N GLU A 146 15.09 -6.96 12.51
CA GLU A 146 15.95 -7.17 13.68
C GLU A 146 16.37 -5.85 14.32
N ASP A 147 16.88 -4.91 13.52
CA ASP A 147 17.34 -3.60 14.02
C ASP A 147 16.19 -2.76 14.59
N VAL A 148 15.00 -2.81 13.97
CA VAL A 148 13.82 -2.10 14.49
C VAL A 148 13.38 -2.70 15.82
N MET A 149 13.23 -4.02 15.93
CA MET A 149 12.80 -4.67 17.17
C MET A 149 13.85 -4.53 18.28
N ALA A 150 15.13 -4.71 17.96
CA ALA A 150 16.22 -4.51 18.91
C ALA A 150 16.32 -3.05 19.34
N GLY A 151 16.20 -2.11 18.40
CA GLY A 151 16.22 -0.67 18.63
C GLY A 151 15.11 -0.20 19.58
N MET A 152 13.92 -0.81 19.53
CA MET A 152 12.84 -0.46 20.47
C MET A 152 13.23 -0.66 21.95
N VAL A 153 14.20 -1.54 22.22
CA VAL A 153 14.73 -1.79 23.57
C VAL A 153 16.07 -1.09 23.79
N LEU A 154 17.00 -1.22 22.83
CA LEU A 154 18.41 -0.88 22.98
C LEU A 154 18.77 0.52 22.45
N ASP A 155 18.03 1.05 21.48
CA ASP A 155 18.30 2.33 20.83
C ASP A 155 16.98 3.06 20.45
N LYS A 156 16.25 3.46 21.48
CA LYS A 156 14.99 4.19 21.32
C LYS A 156 15.13 5.49 20.52
N PRO A 157 16.20 6.30 20.71
CA PRO A 157 16.39 7.49 19.88
C PRO A 157 16.39 7.19 18.39
N PHE A 158 17.09 6.14 17.93
CA PHE A 158 17.06 5.74 16.52
C PHE A 158 15.65 5.40 16.05
N VAL A 159 14.93 4.53 16.77
CA VAL A 159 13.59 4.09 16.36
C VAL A 159 12.58 5.23 16.38
N HIS A 160 12.63 6.10 17.39
CA HIS A 160 11.76 7.28 17.44
C HIS A 160 12.01 8.19 16.24
N ARG A 161 13.28 8.46 15.91
CA ARG A 161 13.63 9.28 14.74
C ARG A 161 13.18 8.64 13.43
N LEU A 162 13.32 7.32 13.28
CA LEU A 162 12.82 6.60 12.12
C LEU A 162 11.30 6.74 11.97
N LEU A 163 10.55 6.52 13.06
CA LEU A 163 9.09 6.63 13.04
C LEU A 163 8.60 8.06 12.83
N ASP A 164 9.28 9.06 13.41
CA ASP A 164 8.97 10.48 13.20
C ASP A 164 9.13 10.86 11.72
N ARG A 165 10.22 10.43 11.08
CA ARG A 165 10.46 10.69 9.64
C ARG A 165 9.41 10.04 8.74
N ILE A 166 8.96 8.84 9.08
CA ILE A 166 7.86 8.16 8.36
C ILE A 166 6.54 8.90 8.60
N LEU A 167 6.28 9.35 9.83
CA LEU A 167 5.09 10.11 10.19
C LEU A 167 5.04 11.45 9.44
N GLU A 168 6.15 12.17 9.32
CA GLU A 168 6.26 13.41 8.55
C GLU A 168 5.75 13.20 7.11
N VAL A 169 6.15 12.12 6.44
CA VAL A 169 5.65 11.80 5.09
C VAL A 169 4.15 11.46 5.10
N ASN A 170 3.68 10.71 6.11
CA ASN A 170 2.27 10.34 6.19
C ASN A 170 1.32 11.52 6.43
N LEU A 171 1.81 12.58 7.09
CA LEU A 171 1.00 13.76 7.41
C LEU A 171 0.91 14.76 6.24
N GLY A 172 1.85 14.71 5.29
CA GLY A 172 1.93 15.67 4.18
C GLY A 172 2.62 16.96 4.59
#